data_AF-A0A7U8APV6-F1
#
_entry.id   AF-A0A7U8APV6-F1
#
_cell.length_a   1.000
_cell.length_b   1.000
_cell.length_c   1.000
_cell.angle_alpha   90.00
_cell.angle_beta   90.00
_cell.angle_gamma   90.00
#
_symmetry.space_group_name_H-M   'P 1'
#
loop_
_entity.id
_entity.type
_entity.pdbx_description
1 polymer ?
#
loop_
_entity_poly.entity_id
_entity_poly.type
_entity_poly.pdbx_seq_one_letter_code
_entity_poly.pdbx_strand_id
1 'polypeptide(L)'
;MLDINKIKKENLINTNTTTNEFLEYLKKNHPQTISDNTPNLNAIAQLLGLNTKNQGYELNFTGKPLANALYNTPNTKEIKFHQDCSKDTQNTKNIIIKGDNLHALKLLKQSYYEKIKMIYIDPPYNTKNDKFIYNDDFVKEHRKLLLQTGLLEIDDEGNEIRSETLNFFINQKGDRIHSAWLSFMLPRLKLARDLLREDGVIFISIDDNEQANLKILCDEIFGEENVETYIWNLSDFEETSFTKTASKTVRFEHEYIIACFKNIKSLGRFKEYRFSDREDFTNPDNDPRGDWMSGNISRNGITSTNGSKYYTITSPKGIEYTRNWTVSKEEFDELIKDNRIFFPKNGEGVPRLKIFQNEESYSIQSSILSGLKTSVTGKKQIVTLFNKDIFSFPKPTFLIQRFLEIATCKTEDDYILDFFAGSGTTAQAVMELNVQDNGNRKFILVQLDESIDEKKSKVAYDFCKNELNSKNPVISDITIERVKRAGEKIAKENADKNLDLGFKVFSMVEKPELVCDDNESLNLINHAKLSPYEKALNLALQDCKTLDNDIKIILKDKIYQCEQSFYVINFDDEVLNFLKNTHDENVYINGFDDIDLEIYLNLESFLKERLKVVY
;
A
#
# COMPACT_ATOMS: atom_id res chain seq x y z
N MET A 1 27.08 22.75 -31.80
CA MET A 1 25.66 23.14 -31.91
C MET A 1 24.87 21.89 -32.18
N LEU A 2 24.09 21.44 -31.21
CA LEU A 2 23.19 20.30 -31.39
C LEU A 2 22.02 20.73 -32.29
N ASP A 3 21.72 19.92 -33.30
CA ASP A 3 20.61 20.16 -34.23
C ASP A 3 19.28 19.87 -33.52
N ILE A 4 18.61 20.96 -33.12
CA ILE A 4 17.32 20.94 -32.44
C ILE A 4 16.27 20.12 -33.22
N ASN A 5 16.35 20.07 -34.56
CA ASN A 5 15.41 19.30 -35.37
C ASN A 5 15.65 17.79 -35.27
N LYS A 6 16.89 17.36 -35.01
CA LYS A 6 17.21 15.95 -34.78
C LYS A 6 16.73 15.50 -33.39
N ILE A 7 16.88 16.35 -32.38
CA ILE A 7 16.43 16.06 -30.99
C ILE A 7 14.89 16.03 -30.88
N LYS A 8 14.18 16.92 -31.58
CA LYS A 8 12.71 16.89 -31.68
C LYS A 8 12.17 15.60 -32.34
N LYS A 9 12.96 14.99 -33.22
CA LYS A 9 12.58 13.76 -33.96
C LYS A 9 12.82 12.48 -33.15
N GLU A 10 13.68 12.54 -32.14
CA GLU A 10 14.04 11.43 -31.24
C GLU A 10 13.28 11.46 -29.90
N ASN A 11 12.28 12.35 -29.73
CA ASN A 11 11.47 12.52 -28.49
C ASN A 11 12.28 12.84 -27.21
N LEU A 12 13.52 13.34 -27.35
CA LEU A 12 14.40 13.69 -26.22
C LEU A 12 14.13 15.09 -25.63
N ILE A 13 13.39 15.93 -26.34
CA ILE A 13 12.83 17.19 -25.82
C ILE A 13 11.33 16.99 -25.71
N ASN A 14 10.77 17.30 -24.54
CA ASN A 14 9.33 17.42 -24.38
C ASN A 14 8.86 18.71 -25.06
N THR A 15 8.97 18.77 -26.40
CA THR A 15 8.25 19.78 -27.17
C THR A 15 6.78 19.49 -26.97
N ASN A 16 6.03 20.48 -26.50
CA ASN A 16 4.59 20.45 -26.26
C ASN A 16 3.77 20.06 -27.51
N THR A 17 3.90 18.83 -27.96
CA THR A 17 3.04 18.12 -28.90
C THR A 17 3.22 16.62 -28.61
N THR A 18 2.81 16.20 -27.42
CA THR A 18 2.44 14.79 -27.18
C THR A 18 1.30 14.48 -28.13
N THR A 19 1.64 13.95 -29.30
CA THR A 19 0.68 13.34 -30.20
C THR A 19 0.16 12.11 -29.49
N ASN A 20 -1.12 12.14 -29.11
CA ASN A 20 -1.77 10.99 -28.53
C ASN A 20 -1.72 9.86 -29.57
N GLU A 21 -0.93 8.81 -29.30
CA GLU A 21 -0.69 7.71 -30.26
C GLU A 21 -1.99 7.06 -30.71
N PHE A 22 -2.99 6.99 -29.82
CA PHE A 22 -4.32 6.50 -30.14
C PHE A 22 -5.08 7.48 -31.03
N LEU A 23 -4.99 8.80 -30.79
CA LEU A 23 -5.56 9.81 -31.67
C LEU A 23 -4.95 9.76 -33.07
N GLU A 24 -3.62 9.62 -33.19
CA GLU A 24 -2.96 9.50 -34.49
C GLU A 24 -3.28 8.18 -35.19
N TYR A 25 -3.37 7.08 -34.44
CA TYR A 25 -3.87 5.80 -34.93
C TYR A 25 -5.32 5.93 -35.46
N LEU A 26 -6.20 6.61 -34.74
CA LEU A 26 -7.58 6.86 -35.15
C LEU A 26 -7.65 7.77 -36.37
N LYS A 27 -6.90 8.87 -36.42
CA LYS A 27 -6.81 9.74 -37.61
C LYS A 27 -6.33 8.97 -38.84
N LYS A 28 -5.33 8.09 -38.68
CA LYS A 28 -4.72 7.34 -39.78
C LYS A 28 -5.58 6.18 -40.27
N ASN A 29 -6.13 5.39 -39.35
CA ASN A 29 -6.77 4.11 -39.68
C ASN A 29 -8.30 4.18 -39.64
N HIS A 30 -8.88 5.13 -38.89
CA HIS A 30 -10.32 5.28 -38.69
C HIS A 30 -10.75 6.76 -38.70
N PRO A 31 -10.45 7.55 -39.76
CA PRO A 31 -10.67 9.00 -39.78
C PRO A 31 -12.13 9.43 -39.52
N GLN A 32 -13.10 8.56 -39.84
CA GLN A 32 -14.52 8.74 -39.50
C GLN A 32 -14.80 8.86 -37.99
N THR A 33 -13.84 8.48 -37.15
CA THR A 33 -13.90 8.60 -35.70
C THR A 33 -13.43 9.96 -35.18
N ILE A 34 -13.08 10.91 -36.06
CA ILE A 34 -12.58 12.25 -35.72
C ILE A 34 -13.54 13.33 -36.23
N SER A 35 -13.85 14.31 -35.38
CA SER A 35 -14.62 15.52 -35.73
C SER A 35 -13.88 16.75 -35.21
N ASP A 36 -13.69 17.76 -36.06
CA ASP A 36 -12.97 19.00 -35.71
C ASP A 36 -11.62 18.75 -35.02
N ASN A 37 -10.88 17.78 -35.56
CA ASN A 37 -9.57 17.36 -35.06
C ASN A 37 -9.56 16.71 -33.65
N THR A 38 -10.72 16.34 -33.12
CA THR A 38 -10.89 15.66 -31.83
C THR A 38 -11.58 14.29 -31.98
N PRO A 39 -11.35 13.31 -31.08
CA PRO A 39 -12.05 12.03 -31.11
C PRO A 39 -13.56 12.19 -30.95
N ASN A 40 -14.33 11.74 -31.93
CA ASN A 40 -15.77 11.60 -31.84
C ASN A 40 -16.11 10.27 -31.16
N LEU A 41 -16.34 10.33 -29.85
CA LEU A 41 -16.63 9.16 -29.02
C LEU A 41 -17.85 8.34 -29.51
N ASN A 42 -18.85 8.99 -30.10
CA ASN A 42 -20.01 8.30 -30.68
C ASN A 42 -19.64 7.50 -31.94
N ALA A 43 -18.79 8.08 -32.79
CA ALA A 43 -18.31 7.40 -33.99
C ALA A 43 -17.36 6.23 -33.64
N ILE A 44 -16.51 6.39 -32.60
CA ILE A 44 -15.68 5.31 -32.06
C ILE A 44 -16.56 4.19 -31.52
N ALA A 45 -17.57 4.54 -30.71
CA ALA A 45 -18.52 3.58 -30.16
C ALA A 45 -19.26 2.81 -31.26
N GLN A 46 -19.76 3.50 -32.29
CA GLN A 46 -20.39 2.84 -33.44
C GLN A 46 -19.44 1.92 -34.19
N LEU A 47 -18.17 2.33 -34.37
CA LEU A 47 -17.16 1.53 -35.05
C LEU A 47 -16.84 0.22 -34.30
N LEU A 48 -16.88 0.28 -32.98
CA LEU A 48 -16.72 -0.87 -32.08
C LEU A 48 -18.00 -1.70 -31.91
N GLY A 49 -19.12 -1.30 -32.54
CA GLY A 49 -20.42 -1.94 -32.35
C GLY A 49 -21.06 -1.68 -30.98
N LEU A 50 -20.57 -0.68 -30.24
CA LEU A 50 -21.09 -0.26 -28.94
C LEU A 50 -22.36 0.58 -29.16
N ASN A 51 -23.50 0.02 -28.77
CA ASN A 51 -24.77 0.73 -28.78
C ASN A 51 -24.80 1.72 -27.60
N THR A 52 -24.59 3.01 -27.85
CA THR A 52 -24.51 4.07 -26.82
C THR A 52 -25.81 4.30 -26.04
N LYS A 53 -26.91 3.62 -26.42
CA LYS A 53 -28.16 3.57 -25.65
C LYS A 53 -28.13 2.60 -24.46
N ASN A 54 -27.14 1.72 -24.38
CA ASN A 54 -26.94 0.83 -23.24
C ASN A 54 -25.70 1.28 -22.45
N GLN A 55 -25.76 2.46 -21.84
CA GLN A 55 -24.83 2.76 -20.76
C GLN A 55 -25.24 1.87 -19.56
N GLY A 56 -24.32 1.02 -19.11
CA GLY A 56 -24.49 0.26 -17.87
C GLY A 56 -24.52 1.19 -16.66
N TYR A 57 -24.62 0.61 -15.47
CA TYR A 57 -24.52 1.38 -14.23
C TYR A 57 -23.11 1.96 -14.06
N GLU A 58 -23.00 3.26 -13.75
CA GLU A 58 -21.74 3.94 -13.42
C GLU A 58 -21.99 5.02 -12.36
N LEU A 59 -21.11 5.12 -11.36
CA LEU A 59 -21.04 6.29 -10.49
C LEU A 59 -20.27 7.41 -11.20
N ASN A 60 -20.98 8.43 -11.66
CA ASN A 60 -20.39 9.60 -12.28
C ASN A 60 -20.27 10.77 -11.28
N PHE A 61 -19.17 11.52 -11.35
CA PHE A 61 -18.93 12.68 -10.49
C PHE A 61 -18.04 13.71 -11.19
N THR A 62 -18.21 14.96 -10.78
CA THR A 62 -17.42 16.11 -11.23
C THR A 62 -15.92 15.89 -10.99
N GLY A 63 -15.10 15.99 -12.04
CA GLY A 63 -13.64 15.78 -11.94
C GLY A 63 -13.16 14.36 -12.24
N LYS A 64 -14.05 13.38 -12.43
CA LYS A 64 -13.68 11.99 -12.74
C LYS A 64 -12.74 11.84 -13.96
N PRO A 65 -12.93 12.55 -15.10
CA PRO A 65 -11.99 12.47 -16.22
C PRO A 65 -10.60 13.00 -15.88
N LEU A 66 -10.54 14.10 -15.13
CA LEU A 66 -9.28 14.73 -14.70
C LEU A 66 -8.52 13.83 -13.72
N ALA A 67 -9.23 13.24 -12.75
CA ALA A 67 -8.68 12.25 -11.82
C ALA A 67 -8.12 11.02 -12.55
N ASN A 68 -8.81 10.54 -13.60
CA ASN A 68 -8.31 9.45 -14.46
C ASN A 68 -7.07 9.86 -15.26
N ALA A 69 -7.01 11.09 -15.76
CA ALA A 69 -5.84 11.59 -16.46
C ALA A 69 -4.63 11.78 -15.52
N LEU A 70 -4.84 12.22 -14.27
CA LEU A 70 -3.79 12.30 -13.25
C LEU A 70 -3.11 10.95 -12.98
N TYR A 71 -3.86 9.85 -13.01
CA TYR A 71 -3.29 8.50 -12.90
C TYR A 71 -2.27 8.19 -14.02
N ASN A 72 -2.53 8.66 -15.25
CA ASN A 72 -1.69 8.42 -16.42
C ASN A 72 -0.52 9.40 -16.58
N THR A 73 -0.43 10.46 -15.77
CA THR A 73 0.70 11.39 -15.86
C THR A 73 1.99 10.75 -15.33
N PRO A 74 3.14 11.00 -15.97
CA PRO A 74 4.40 10.35 -15.62
C PRO A 74 4.86 10.69 -14.20
N ASN A 75 5.78 9.90 -13.66
CA ASN A 75 6.49 10.25 -12.44
C ASN A 75 7.47 11.40 -12.73
N THR A 76 7.32 12.51 -12.00
CA THR A 76 8.20 13.68 -12.09
C THR A 76 9.15 13.80 -10.90
N LYS A 77 9.17 12.80 -10.00
CA LYS A 77 9.95 12.85 -8.76
C LYS A 77 11.12 11.88 -8.75
N GLU A 78 12.16 12.26 -8.02
CA GLU A 78 13.28 11.42 -7.60
C GLU A 78 13.27 11.26 -6.08
N ILE A 79 13.81 10.14 -5.60
CA ILE A 79 13.99 9.87 -4.18
C ILE A 79 15.24 10.58 -3.64
N LYS A 80 15.10 11.13 -2.45
CA LYS A 80 16.18 11.64 -1.61
C LYS A 80 16.24 10.86 -0.30
N PHE A 81 17.43 10.50 0.17
CA PHE A 81 17.61 9.66 1.36
C PHE A 81 17.96 10.49 2.60
N HIS A 82 17.32 10.18 3.73
CA HIS A 82 17.51 10.88 5.01
C HIS A 82 18.09 9.95 6.07
N GLN A 83 19.43 9.86 6.10
CA GLN A 83 20.15 8.99 7.03
C GLN A 83 19.96 9.40 8.50
N ASP A 84 19.74 10.69 8.77
CA ASP A 84 19.60 11.29 10.10
C ASP A 84 18.36 10.84 10.87
N CYS A 85 17.26 10.56 10.15
CA CYS A 85 16.02 10.06 10.73
C CYS A 85 15.76 8.57 10.43
N SER A 86 16.70 7.89 9.77
CA SER A 86 16.66 6.44 9.54
C SER A 86 17.23 5.64 10.72
N LYS A 87 16.89 4.35 10.80
CA LYS A 87 17.36 3.43 11.85
C LYS A 87 17.83 2.11 11.23
N ASP A 88 19.01 1.63 11.66
CA ASP A 88 19.61 0.35 11.21
C ASP A 88 19.59 0.16 9.69
N THR A 89 20.12 1.15 8.96
CA THR A 89 20.01 1.25 7.50
C THR A 89 20.76 0.17 6.74
N GLN A 90 21.65 -0.57 7.39
CA GLN A 90 22.46 -1.62 6.76
C GLN A 90 21.69 -2.92 6.56
N ASN A 91 20.82 -3.27 7.52
CA ASN A 91 20.13 -4.56 7.52
C ASN A 91 18.65 -4.44 7.18
N THR A 92 18.07 -3.26 7.40
CA THR A 92 16.63 -3.10 7.29
C THR A 92 16.10 -3.15 5.86
N LYS A 93 14.94 -3.79 5.73
CA LYS A 93 14.13 -3.84 4.50
C LYS A 93 12.87 -2.97 4.59
N ASN A 94 12.69 -2.25 5.71
CA ASN A 94 11.56 -1.38 5.92
C ASN A 94 11.81 0.05 5.42
N ILE A 95 10.75 0.70 4.93
CA ILE A 95 10.82 1.97 4.22
C ILE A 95 9.76 2.95 4.75
N ILE A 96 10.14 4.22 4.87
CA ILE A 96 9.22 5.34 5.12
C ILE A 96 9.49 6.42 4.06
N ILE A 97 8.45 6.86 3.35
CA ILE A 97 8.51 7.92 2.34
C ILE A 97 7.73 9.13 2.84
N LYS A 98 8.40 10.27 2.89
CA LYS A 98 7.85 11.58 3.20
C LYS A 98 7.36 12.26 1.92
N GLY A 99 6.09 12.64 1.88
CA GLY A 99 5.50 13.42 0.78
C GLY A 99 4.12 12.95 0.34
N ASP A 100 3.63 13.53 -0.75
CA ASP A 100 2.30 13.18 -1.29
C ASP A 100 2.28 11.73 -1.79
N ASN A 101 1.28 11.00 -1.35
CA ASN A 101 1.11 9.59 -1.68
C ASN A 101 0.82 9.32 -3.16
N LEU A 102 0.22 10.24 -3.92
CA LEU A 102 0.06 10.07 -5.37
C LEU A 102 1.43 10.00 -6.06
N HIS A 103 2.36 10.87 -5.69
CA HIS A 103 3.72 10.86 -6.25
C HIS A 103 4.52 9.67 -5.75
N ALA A 104 4.41 9.32 -4.46
CA ALA A 104 5.08 8.14 -3.92
C ALA A 104 4.59 6.86 -4.60
N LEU A 105 3.28 6.70 -4.82
CA LEU A 105 2.71 5.54 -5.51
C LEU A 105 3.17 5.46 -6.97
N LYS A 106 3.28 6.59 -7.68
CA LYS A 106 3.83 6.62 -9.05
C LYS A 106 5.30 6.22 -9.10
N LEU A 107 6.08 6.67 -8.12
CA LEU A 107 7.47 6.29 -8.00
C LEU A 107 7.60 4.79 -7.69
N LEU A 108 6.82 4.29 -6.72
CA LEU A 108 6.80 2.87 -6.36
C LEU A 108 6.33 1.98 -7.52
N LYS A 109 5.41 2.45 -8.38
CA LYS A 109 4.91 1.70 -9.53
C LYS A 109 6.03 1.21 -10.45
N GLN A 110 7.17 1.90 -10.50
CA GLN A 110 8.29 1.49 -11.34
C GLN A 110 9.01 0.24 -10.83
N SER A 111 9.18 0.06 -9.52
CA SER A 111 9.95 -1.04 -8.93
C SER A 111 9.13 -2.03 -8.11
N TYR A 112 7.88 -1.70 -7.77
CA TYR A 112 6.98 -2.49 -6.94
C TYR A 112 5.68 -2.92 -7.66
N TYR A 113 5.61 -2.78 -8.99
CA TYR A 113 4.49 -3.32 -9.78
C TYR A 113 4.26 -4.79 -9.46
N GLU A 114 3.05 -5.14 -9.05
CA GLU A 114 2.66 -6.50 -8.64
C GLU A 114 3.54 -7.17 -7.57
N LYS A 115 4.15 -6.38 -6.67
CA LYS A 115 4.99 -6.91 -5.57
C LYS A 115 4.37 -6.79 -4.18
N ILE A 116 3.35 -5.94 -4.00
CA ILE A 116 2.76 -5.68 -2.69
C ILE A 116 1.75 -6.77 -2.33
N LYS A 117 1.91 -7.40 -1.17
CA LYS A 117 0.99 -8.44 -0.71
C LYS A 117 -0.26 -7.85 -0.07
N MET A 118 -0.07 -6.87 0.80
CA MET A 118 -1.17 -6.26 1.53
C MET A 118 -1.01 -4.74 1.51
N ILE A 119 -2.12 -4.05 1.28
CA ILE A 119 -2.22 -2.62 1.52
C ILE A 119 -3.22 -2.40 2.64
N TYR A 120 -2.89 -1.55 3.60
CA TYR A 120 -3.87 -0.99 4.52
C TYR A 120 -3.85 0.53 4.41
N ILE A 121 -5.01 1.17 4.33
CA ILE A 121 -5.11 2.62 4.39
C ILE A 121 -6.26 3.09 5.28
N ASP A 122 -6.02 4.22 5.92
CA ASP A 122 -6.98 4.96 6.73
C ASP A 122 -7.12 6.38 6.15
N PRO A 123 -7.79 6.55 4.99
CA PRO A 123 -7.92 7.85 4.35
C PRO A 123 -8.78 8.80 5.19
N PRO A 124 -8.74 10.12 4.92
CA PRO A 124 -9.67 11.06 5.56
C PRO A 124 -11.13 10.67 5.31
N TYR A 125 -11.96 10.57 6.35
CA TYR A 125 -13.34 10.10 6.23
C TYR A 125 -14.33 11.15 5.66
N ASN A 126 -13.85 12.36 5.34
CA ASN A 126 -14.69 13.48 4.88
C ASN A 126 -15.82 13.84 5.88
N THR A 127 -15.51 13.79 7.19
CA THR A 127 -16.49 14.06 8.25
C THR A 127 -16.87 15.54 8.34
N LYS A 128 -17.91 15.86 9.10
CA LYS A 128 -18.34 17.26 9.30
C LYS A 128 -17.32 18.14 10.02
N ASN A 129 -16.45 17.54 10.83
CA ASN A 129 -15.47 18.23 11.68
C ASN A 129 -14.07 18.26 11.06
N ASP A 130 -13.76 17.29 10.19
CA ASP A 130 -12.53 17.25 9.42
C ASP A 130 -12.77 17.93 8.07
N LYS A 131 -12.34 19.19 7.93
CA LYS A 131 -12.42 19.89 6.66
C LYS A 131 -11.49 19.22 5.65
N PHE A 132 -12.02 18.29 4.85
CA PHE A 132 -11.29 17.77 3.70
C PHE A 132 -11.22 18.87 2.63
N ILE A 133 -10.09 19.57 2.59
CA ILE A 133 -9.80 20.57 1.56
C ILE A 133 -8.82 19.92 0.59
N TYR A 134 -9.32 19.50 -0.57
CA TYR A 134 -8.46 19.05 -1.64
C TYR A 134 -7.90 20.24 -2.40
N ASN A 135 -6.67 20.61 -2.06
CA ASN A 135 -5.89 21.62 -2.78
C ASN A 135 -5.04 20.95 -3.87
N ASP A 136 -5.70 20.49 -4.93
CA ASP A 136 -5.00 20.08 -6.17
C ASP A 136 -4.45 21.30 -6.95
N ASP A 137 -4.80 22.51 -6.51
CA ASP A 137 -4.51 23.81 -7.14
C ASP A 137 -2.99 24.08 -7.34
N PHE A 138 -2.08 23.20 -6.89
CA PHE A 138 -0.62 23.39 -6.98
C PHE A 138 0.20 22.16 -7.38
N VAL A 139 -0.40 21.07 -7.87
CA VAL A 139 0.40 20.04 -8.55
C VAL A 139 0.71 20.57 -9.96
N LYS A 140 1.98 20.85 -10.26
CA LYS A 140 2.45 21.33 -11.59
C LYS A 140 1.81 20.53 -12.74
N GLU A 141 1.66 19.22 -12.55
CA GLU A 141 1.03 18.31 -13.52
C GLU A 141 -0.48 18.50 -13.66
N HIS A 142 -1.19 18.82 -12.57
CA HIS A 142 -2.62 19.16 -12.64
C HIS A 142 -2.81 20.44 -13.45
N ARG A 143 -2.01 21.48 -13.19
CA ARG A 143 -2.03 22.72 -13.98
C ARG A 143 -1.69 22.46 -15.45
N LYS A 144 -0.64 21.68 -15.73
CA LYS A 144 -0.26 21.29 -17.10
C LYS A 144 -1.39 20.55 -17.81
N LEU A 145 -2.08 19.66 -17.11
CA LEU A 145 -3.22 18.92 -17.64
C LEU A 145 -4.43 19.83 -17.90
N LEU A 146 -4.71 20.78 -17.02
CA LEU A 146 -5.76 21.79 -17.26
C LEU A 146 -5.45 22.64 -18.50
N LEU A 147 -4.19 23.04 -18.70
CA LEU A 147 -3.73 23.75 -19.91
C LEU A 147 -3.89 22.88 -21.17
N GLN A 148 -3.42 21.63 -21.12
CA GLN A 148 -3.50 20.70 -22.25
C GLN A 148 -4.93 20.33 -22.66
N THR A 149 -5.86 20.36 -21.71
CA THR A 149 -7.28 20.06 -21.95
C THR A 149 -8.11 21.28 -22.36
N GLY A 150 -7.50 22.48 -22.40
CA GLY A 150 -8.21 23.73 -22.64
C GLY A 150 -9.15 24.15 -21.49
N LEU A 151 -9.02 23.53 -20.31
CA LEU A 151 -9.80 23.90 -19.13
C LEU A 151 -9.24 25.15 -18.45
N LEU A 152 -7.94 25.39 -18.60
CA LEU A 152 -7.22 26.58 -18.17
C LEU A 152 -6.48 27.14 -19.40
N GLU A 153 -6.52 28.45 -19.57
CA GLU A 153 -5.79 29.19 -20.59
C GLU A 153 -4.95 30.28 -19.91
N ILE A 154 -3.92 30.76 -20.59
CA ILE A 154 -3.11 31.89 -20.14
C ILE A 154 -3.30 32.98 -21.19
N ASP A 155 -3.74 34.16 -20.76
CA ASP A 155 -3.89 35.31 -21.65
C ASP A 155 -2.54 35.95 -22.01
N ASP A 156 -2.58 36.91 -22.93
CA ASP A 156 -1.39 37.63 -23.39
C ASP A 156 -0.70 38.45 -22.26
N GLU A 157 -1.38 38.68 -21.15
CA GLU A 157 -0.87 39.37 -19.96
C GLU A 157 -0.32 38.40 -18.89
N GLY A 158 -0.41 37.09 -19.13
CA GLY A 158 0.05 36.03 -18.22
C GLY A 158 -0.97 35.64 -17.14
N ASN A 159 -2.21 36.12 -17.20
CA ASN A 159 -3.25 35.75 -16.26
C ASN A 159 -3.90 34.41 -16.63
N GLU A 160 -4.26 33.63 -15.62
CA GLU A 160 -4.98 32.38 -15.79
C GLU A 160 -6.48 32.63 -16.06
N ILE A 161 -6.91 32.31 -17.28
CA ILE A 161 -8.33 32.28 -17.66
C ILE A 161 -8.86 30.86 -17.48
N ARG A 162 -9.83 30.71 -16.59
CA ARG A 162 -10.51 29.42 -16.35
C ARG A 162 -11.72 29.31 -17.26
N SER A 163 -11.84 28.18 -17.97
CA SER A 163 -13.06 27.87 -18.74
C SER A 163 -14.31 27.86 -17.85
N GLU A 164 -15.50 28.04 -18.43
CA GLU A 164 -16.75 27.89 -17.69
C GLU A 164 -16.89 26.51 -17.04
N THR A 165 -16.37 25.46 -17.69
CA THR A 165 -16.32 24.10 -17.17
C THR A 165 -15.39 23.98 -15.95
N LEU A 166 -14.20 24.58 -15.99
CA LEU A 166 -13.28 24.61 -14.84
C LEU A 166 -13.84 25.48 -13.70
N ASN A 167 -14.46 26.61 -14.02
CA ASN A 167 -15.15 27.44 -13.03
C ASN A 167 -16.35 26.71 -12.42
N PHE A 168 -17.10 25.92 -13.19
CA PHE A 168 -18.13 25.03 -12.64
C PHE A 168 -17.51 24.01 -11.68
N PHE A 169 -16.38 23.39 -12.03
CA PHE A 169 -15.67 22.46 -11.14
C PHE A 169 -15.18 23.12 -9.84
N ILE A 170 -14.62 24.33 -9.93
CA ILE A 170 -14.08 25.07 -8.79
C ILE A 170 -15.18 25.71 -7.93
N ASN A 171 -16.24 26.24 -8.55
CA ASN A 171 -17.33 26.91 -7.84
C ASN A 171 -18.28 25.93 -7.15
N GLN A 172 -18.24 24.64 -7.52
CA GLN A 172 -18.88 23.60 -6.71
C GLN A 172 -18.14 23.32 -5.39
N LYS A 173 -16.97 23.94 -5.12
CA LYS A 173 -16.23 23.87 -3.85
C LYS A 173 -17.01 24.50 -2.67
N GLY A 174 -17.99 23.75 -2.15
CA GLY A 174 -18.44 23.85 -0.76
C GLY A 174 -17.57 22.97 0.15
N ASP A 175 -17.58 23.21 1.46
CA ASP A 175 -16.76 22.53 2.49
C ASP A 175 -16.95 20.98 2.61
N ARG A 176 -17.71 20.33 1.70
CA ARG A 176 -18.03 18.89 1.66
C ARG A 176 -18.50 18.46 0.27
N ILE A 177 -17.63 17.89 -0.57
CA ILE A 177 -18.06 17.40 -1.89
C ILE A 177 -17.51 15.98 -2.08
N HIS A 178 -18.42 15.01 -2.19
CA HIS A 178 -18.09 13.63 -2.55
C HIS A 178 -17.23 13.56 -3.82
N SER A 179 -17.51 14.40 -4.82
CA SER A 179 -16.72 14.48 -6.05
C SER A 179 -15.25 14.87 -5.84
N ALA A 180 -14.95 15.75 -4.87
CA ALA A 180 -13.56 16.12 -4.57
C ALA A 180 -12.82 14.95 -3.90
N TRP A 181 -13.47 14.31 -2.93
CA TRP A 181 -12.92 13.14 -2.24
C TRP A 181 -12.72 11.95 -3.19
N LEU A 182 -13.70 11.68 -4.06
CA LEU A 182 -13.60 10.66 -5.11
C LEU A 182 -12.50 10.99 -6.13
N SER A 183 -12.36 12.25 -6.54
CA SER A 183 -11.27 12.69 -7.44
C SER A 183 -9.89 12.51 -6.81
N PHE A 184 -9.79 12.70 -5.49
CA PHE A 184 -8.57 12.44 -4.72
C PHE A 184 -8.25 10.93 -4.63
N MET A 185 -9.24 10.11 -4.31
CA MET A 185 -9.05 8.67 -4.07
C MET A 185 -8.84 7.86 -5.35
N LEU A 186 -9.54 8.19 -6.44
CA LEU A 186 -9.51 7.43 -7.69
C LEU A 186 -8.10 7.14 -8.22
N PRO A 187 -7.21 8.12 -8.47
CA PRO A 187 -5.90 7.84 -9.03
C PRO A 187 -5.01 7.04 -8.06
N ARG A 188 -5.17 7.26 -6.75
CA ARG A 188 -4.42 6.57 -5.70
C ARG A 188 -4.81 5.09 -5.62
N LEU A 189 -6.10 4.79 -5.66
CA LEU A 189 -6.61 3.41 -5.65
C LEU A 189 -6.24 2.66 -6.94
N LYS A 190 -6.23 3.33 -8.10
CA LYS A 190 -5.75 2.72 -9.35
C LYS A 190 -4.26 2.35 -9.28
N LEU A 191 -3.40 3.25 -8.75
CA LEU A 191 -1.99 2.94 -8.53
C LEU A 191 -1.80 1.83 -7.48
N ALA A 192 -2.57 1.85 -6.39
CA ALA A 192 -2.54 0.80 -5.38
C ALA A 192 -2.86 -0.58 -5.98
N ARG A 193 -3.84 -0.67 -6.88
CA ARG A 193 -4.15 -1.90 -7.63
C ARG A 193 -2.99 -2.36 -8.51
N ASP A 194 -2.27 -1.46 -9.16
CA ASP A 194 -1.10 -1.81 -9.98
C ASP A 194 0.05 -2.40 -9.13
N LEU A 195 0.19 -1.95 -7.88
CA LEU A 195 1.23 -2.42 -6.97
C LEU A 195 0.93 -3.79 -6.35
N LEU A 196 -0.35 -4.17 -6.21
CA LEU A 196 -0.73 -5.44 -5.60
C LEU A 196 -0.33 -6.64 -6.46
N ARG A 197 0.26 -7.66 -5.81
CA ARG A 197 0.37 -9.03 -6.35
C ARG A 197 -1.01 -9.57 -6.74
N GLU A 198 -1.05 -10.57 -7.61
CA GLU A 198 -2.30 -11.26 -8.02
C GLU A 198 -3.11 -11.82 -6.85
N ASP A 199 -2.42 -12.28 -5.81
CA ASP A 199 -2.98 -12.76 -4.55
C ASP A 199 -2.99 -11.70 -3.43
N GLY A 200 -2.85 -10.43 -3.81
CA GLY A 200 -2.80 -9.29 -2.90
C GLY A 200 -4.18 -8.68 -2.61
N VAL A 201 -4.28 -8.02 -1.46
CA VAL A 201 -5.52 -7.39 -0.97
C VAL A 201 -5.24 -6.00 -0.39
N ILE A 202 -6.14 -5.05 -0.64
CA ILE A 202 -6.19 -3.76 0.03
C ILE A 202 -7.35 -3.72 1.02
N PHE A 203 -7.08 -3.27 2.25
CA PHE A 203 -8.09 -2.97 3.27
C PHE A 203 -8.18 -1.46 3.48
N ILE A 204 -9.39 -0.90 3.40
CA ILE A 204 -9.63 0.54 3.48
C ILE A 204 -10.62 0.81 4.61
N SER A 205 -10.16 1.51 5.65
CA SER A 205 -11.03 1.99 6.72
C SER A 205 -11.87 3.17 6.25
N ILE A 206 -13.16 3.18 6.60
CA ILE A 206 -14.08 4.27 6.27
C ILE A 206 -15.26 4.31 7.23
N ASP A 207 -15.86 5.49 7.42
CA ASP A 207 -17.15 5.66 8.10
C ASP A 207 -18.32 5.78 7.11
N ASP A 208 -19.51 6.08 7.63
CA ASP A 208 -20.73 6.18 6.83
C ASP A 208 -20.75 7.34 5.80
N ASN A 209 -19.88 8.35 5.93
CA ASN A 209 -19.93 9.53 5.05
C ASN A 209 -19.54 9.20 3.61
N GLU A 210 -18.59 8.28 3.42
CA GLU A 210 -18.08 7.90 2.08
C GLU A 210 -18.11 6.40 1.81
N GLN A 211 -18.62 5.56 2.73
CA GLN A 211 -18.61 4.10 2.55
C GLN A 211 -19.23 3.64 1.23
N ALA A 212 -20.41 4.15 0.87
CA ALA A 212 -21.09 3.75 -0.37
C ALA A 212 -20.32 4.23 -1.62
N ASN A 213 -19.85 5.47 -1.60
CA ASN A 213 -19.08 6.07 -2.70
C ASN A 213 -17.76 5.33 -2.91
N LEU A 214 -17.04 5.03 -1.82
CA LEU A 214 -15.80 4.24 -1.85
C LEU A 214 -16.04 2.83 -2.36
N LYS A 215 -17.11 2.15 -1.89
CA LYS A 215 -17.44 0.79 -2.35
C LYS A 215 -17.66 0.75 -3.86
N ILE A 216 -18.49 1.65 -4.41
CA ILE A 216 -18.75 1.69 -5.84
C ILE A 216 -17.49 2.08 -6.65
N LEU A 217 -16.67 3.01 -6.13
CA LEU A 217 -15.39 3.33 -6.76
C LEU A 217 -14.43 2.13 -6.76
N CYS A 218 -14.41 1.34 -5.69
CA CYS A 218 -13.63 0.11 -5.62
C CYS A 218 -14.15 -0.96 -6.59
N ASP A 219 -15.47 -1.10 -6.75
CA ASP A 219 -16.07 -2.01 -7.73
C ASP A 219 -15.64 -1.67 -9.15
N GLU A 220 -15.59 -0.38 -9.49
CA GLU A 220 -15.11 0.09 -10.79
C GLU A 220 -13.62 -0.22 -11.01
N ILE A 221 -12.78 -0.09 -9.97
CA ILE A 221 -11.32 -0.25 -10.10
C ILE A 221 -10.89 -1.72 -10.03
N PHE A 222 -11.49 -2.52 -9.15
CA PHE A 222 -11.07 -3.89 -8.83
C PHE A 222 -11.98 -4.98 -9.43
N GLY A 223 -13.15 -4.60 -9.97
CA GLY A 223 -14.22 -5.53 -10.32
C GLY A 223 -15.11 -5.81 -9.11
N GLU A 224 -16.43 -5.82 -9.27
CA GLU A 224 -17.39 -6.01 -8.17
C GLU A 224 -17.19 -7.37 -7.47
N GLU A 225 -16.89 -8.41 -8.23
CA GLU A 225 -16.55 -9.73 -7.73
C GLU A 225 -15.26 -9.74 -6.91
N ASN A 226 -14.43 -8.71 -7.09
CA ASN A 226 -13.21 -8.25 -6.40
C ASN A 226 -13.37 -7.74 -4.97
N VAL A 227 -14.57 -7.28 -4.60
CA VAL A 227 -14.72 -6.38 -3.44
C VAL A 227 -15.64 -6.95 -2.38
N GLU A 228 -15.31 -6.71 -1.12
CA GLU A 228 -16.08 -7.11 0.05
C GLU A 228 -16.18 -5.95 1.04
N THR A 229 -17.21 -5.99 1.89
CA THR A 229 -17.40 -5.01 2.97
C THR A 229 -17.49 -5.75 4.29
N TYR A 230 -16.63 -5.38 5.23
CA TYR A 230 -16.64 -5.84 6.60
C TYR A 230 -17.07 -4.71 7.53
N ILE A 231 -17.58 -5.08 8.70
CA ILE A 231 -18.01 -4.18 9.76
C ILE A 231 -17.01 -4.31 10.90
N TRP A 232 -16.30 -3.23 11.21
CA TRP A 232 -15.47 -3.18 12.40
C TRP A 232 -16.33 -2.76 13.59
N ASN A 233 -16.60 -3.70 14.48
CA ASN A 233 -17.40 -3.47 15.67
C ASN A 233 -16.58 -2.72 16.73
N LEU A 234 -17.06 -1.53 17.09
CA LEU A 234 -16.48 -0.62 18.08
C LEU A 234 -17.14 -0.75 19.47
N SER A 235 -18.02 -1.73 19.66
CA SER A 235 -18.58 -2.07 20.96
C SER A 235 -17.58 -2.92 21.73
N ASP A 236 -16.72 -2.26 22.50
CA ASP A 236 -15.81 -2.87 23.45
C ASP A 236 -16.24 -2.52 24.89
N PHE A 237 -16.81 -3.52 25.58
CA PHE A 237 -17.29 -3.40 26.95
C PHE A 237 -16.16 -3.34 27.98
N GLU A 238 -14.93 -3.72 27.61
CA GLU A 238 -13.75 -3.60 28.48
C GLU A 238 -13.20 -2.16 28.48
N GLU A 239 -13.42 -1.41 27.40
CA GLU A 239 -12.89 -0.05 27.26
C GLU A 239 -13.85 1.06 27.68
N THR A 240 -15.16 0.79 27.71
CA THR A 240 -16.16 1.79 28.03
C THR A 240 -17.12 1.32 29.11
N SER A 241 -17.04 1.94 30.30
CA SER A 241 -17.88 1.61 31.46
C SER A 241 -19.29 2.20 31.39
N PHE A 242 -19.56 3.08 30.41
CA PHE A 242 -20.82 3.79 30.25
C PHE A 242 -21.45 3.49 28.89
N THR A 243 -22.79 3.34 28.87
CA THR A 243 -23.54 3.23 27.62
C THR A 243 -23.30 4.46 26.75
N LYS A 244 -22.77 4.28 25.53
CA LYS A 244 -22.64 5.37 24.55
C LYS A 244 -24.00 6.06 24.39
N THR A 245 -24.03 7.39 24.31
CA THR A 245 -25.27 8.14 24.05
C THR A 245 -25.54 8.14 22.55
N ALA A 246 -26.80 8.02 22.14
CA ALA A 246 -27.17 8.24 20.74
C ALA A 246 -26.76 9.66 20.34
N SER A 247 -26.08 9.83 19.21
CA SER A 247 -25.70 11.17 18.74
C SER A 247 -26.93 11.96 18.27
N LYS A 248 -27.91 11.25 17.67
CA LYS A 248 -29.23 11.77 17.30
C LYS A 248 -30.34 10.72 17.43
N THR A 249 -30.23 9.62 16.69
CA THR A 249 -31.29 8.60 16.58
C THR A 249 -30.84 7.24 17.11
N VAL A 250 -29.62 6.83 16.74
CA VAL A 250 -29.00 5.57 17.15
C VAL A 250 -27.60 5.81 17.70
N ARG A 251 -27.04 4.79 18.35
CA ARG A 251 -25.62 4.76 18.72
C ARG A 251 -24.83 4.25 17.52
N PHE A 252 -23.78 4.97 17.16
CA PHE A 252 -22.82 4.50 16.17
C PHE A 252 -21.83 3.58 16.89
N GLU A 253 -21.85 2.31 16.52
CA GLU A 253 -21.09 1.24 17.18
C GLU A 253 -20.18 0.51 16.21
N HIS A 254 -20.02 1.00 14.99
CA HIS A 254 -19.16 0.40 13.99
C HIS A 254 -18.59 1.42 13.00
N GLU A 255 -17.49 1.01 12.39
CA GLU A 255 -16.93 1.55 11.15
C GLU A 255 -16.93 0.44 10.09
N TYR A 256 -16.58 0.79 8.85
CA TYR A 256 -16.53 -0.16 7.74
C TYR A 256 -15.09 -0.38 7.29
N ILE A 257 -14.83 -1.58 6.79
CA ILE A 257 -13.60 -1.93 6.10
C ILE A 257 -13.98 -2.43 4.71
N ILE A 258 -13.53 -1.74 3.66
CA ILE A 258 -13.66 -2.24 2.29
C ILE A 258 -12.41 -3.06 1.97
N ALA A 259 -12.60 -4.33 1.64
CA ALA A 259 -11.53 -5.23 1.21
C ALA A 259 -11.61 -5.40 -0.31
N CYS A 260 -10.56 -5.06 -1.04
CA CYS A 260 -10.48 -5.26 -2.49
C CYS A 260 -9.32 -6.19 -2.82
N PHE A 261 -9.63 -7.30 -3.49
CA PHE A 261 -8.63 -8.25 -3.93
C PHE A 261 -8.17 -7.89 -5.34
N LYS A 262 -6.89 -8.12 -5.67
CA LYS A 262 -6.39 -7.87 -7.03
C LYS A 262 -7.07 -8.79 -8.05
N ASN A 263 -7.06 -10.10 -7.75
CA ASN A 263 -7.64 -11.14 -8.60
C ASN A 263 -8.05 -12.38 -7.78
N ILE A 264 -7.17 -12.90 -6.92
CA ILE A 264 -7.46 -14.11 -6.14
C ILE A 264 -8.04 -13.73 -4.77
N LYS A 265 -9.32 -14.05 -4.55
CA LYS A 265 -9.98 -13.93 -3.24
C LYS A 265 -9.57 -15.06 -2.30
N SER A 266 -8.50 -14.83 -1.54
CA SER A 266 -8.02 -15.78 -0.54
C SER A 266 -7.56 -15.06 0.72
N LEU A 267 -8.11 -15.49 1.86
CA LEU A 267 -7.65 -15.11 3.19
C LEU A 267 -7.35 -16.38 3.99
N GLY A 268 -6.28 -16.31 4.77
CA GLY A 268 -5.87 -17.32 5.72
C GLY A 268 -6.76 -17.39 6.96
N ARG A 269 -6.29 -18.16 7.94
CA ARG A 269 -6.94 -18.31 9.24
C ARG A 269 -6.13 -17.59 10.29
N PHE A 270 -6.82 -17.06 11.30
CA PHE A 270 -6.19 -16.46 12.48
C PHE A 270 -6.40 -17.37 13.69
N LYS A 271 -5.62 -17.15 14.75
CA LYS A 271 -5.76 -17.87 16.02
C LYS A 271 -6.66 -17.09 16.98
N GLU A 272 -7.56 -17.81 17.66
CA GLU A 272 -8.35 -17.25 18.75
C GLU A 272 -8.67 -18.30 19.83
N TYR A 273 -8.84 -17.81 21.05
CA TYR A 273 -9.45 -18.56 22.14
C TYR A 273 -10.97 -18.48 22.03
N ARG A 274 -11.53 -19.10 20.98
CA ARG A 274 -12.96 -19.01 20.63
C ARG A 274 -13.91 -19.32 21.79
N PHE A 275 -13.47 -20.16 22.72
CA PHE A 275 -14.31 -20.70 23.78
C PHE A 275 -13.90 -20.23 25.18
N SER A 276 -12.95 -19.30 25.33
CA SER A 276 -12.46 -18.88 26.66
C SER A 276 -13.60 -18.46 27.59
N ASP A 277 -14.59 -17.74 27.06
CA ASP A 277 -15.64 -17.10 27.86
C ASP A 277 -16.89 -17.99 28.05
N ARG A 278 -16.81 -19.26 27.65
CA ARG A 278 -17.92 -20.21 27.70
C ARG A 278 -17.93 -20.99 29.01
N GLU A 279 -18.99 -20.84 29.79
CA GLU A 279 -19.13 -21.53 31.10
C GLU A 279 -19.67 -22.97 31.00
N ASP A 280 -20.04 -23.46 29.82
CA ASP A 280 -20.65 -24.78 29.63
C ASP A 280 -19.65 -25.92 29.39
N PHE A 281 -18.35 -25.65 29.54
CA PHE A 281 -17.28 -26.64 29.45
C PHE A 281 -17.11 -27.34 30.80
N THR A 282 -16.74 -28.62 30.79
CA THR A 282 -16.53 -29.40 32.02
C THR A 282 -15.34 -30.36 31.84
N ASN A 283 -14.72 -30.79 32.94
CA ASN A 283 -13.64 -31.76 32.92
C ASN A 283 -14.02 -33.09 33.62
N PRO A 284 -14.93 -33.89 33.04
CA PRO A 284 -15.46 -35.08 33.71
C PRO A 284 -14.43 -36.21 33.88
N ASP A 285 -13.32 -36.18 33.14
CA ASP A 285 -12.27 -37.20 33.14
C ASP A 285 -10.94 -36.71 33.72
N ASN A 286 -10.92 -35.54 34.36
CA ASN A 286 -9.73 -34.91 34.96
C ASN A 286 -8.55 -34.82 33.97
N ASP A 287 -8.84 -34.49 32.71
CA ASP A 287 -7.81 -34.23 31.71
C ASP A 287 -6.92 -33.06 32.17
N PRO A 288 -5.58 -33.19 32.14
CA PRO A 288 -4.67 -32.16 32.65
C PRO A 288 -4.73 -30.83 31.87
N ARG A 289 -5.33 -30.83 30.67
CA ARG A 289 -5.54 -29.62 29.86
C ARG A 289 -6.73 -28.77 30.32
N GLY A 290 -7.55 -29.27 31.24
CA GLY A 290 -8.67 -28.54 31.82
C GLY A 290 -10.02 -28.85 31.16
N ASP A 291 -10.97 -27.93 31.34
CA ASP A 291 -12.35 -28.10 30.89
C ASP A 291 -12.46 -28.21 29.36
N TRP A 292 -13.32 -29.13 28.91
CA TRP A 292 -13.53 -29.42 27.50
C TRP A 292 -15.01 -29.67 27.17
N MET A 293 -15.34 -29.60 25.88
CA MET A 293 -16.64 -29.99 25.35
C MET A 293 -16.53 -31.06 24.26
N SER A 294 -17.60 -31.82 24.06
CA SER A 294 -17.65 -32.89 23.06
C SER A 294 -17.88 -32.35 21.64
N GLY A 295 -16.84 -32.38 20.81
CA GLY A 295 -16.88 -32.08 19.38
C GLY A 295 -17.29 -33.26 18.50
N ASN A 296 -18.17 -33.01 17.52
CA ASN A 296 -18.54 -34.02 16.53
C ASN A 296 -17.46 -34.17 15.45
N ILE A 297 -16.99 -35.41 15.24
CA ILE A 297 -16.04 -35.73 14.17
C ILE A 297 -16.69 -36.49 13.00
N SER A 298 -18.00 -36.75 13.02
CA SER A 298 -18.73 -37.29 11.87
C SER A 298 -19.13 -36.19 10.88
N ARG A 299 -18.85 -36.40 9.59
CA ARG A 299 -19.34 -35.56 8.49
C ARG A 299 -20.73 -35.99 8.07
N ASN A 300 -21.75 -35.31 8.61
CA ASN A 300 -23.13 -35.57 8.24
C ASN A 300 -23.40 -35.10 6.79
N GLY A 301 -24.15 -35.89 6.01
CA GLY A 301 -24.57 -35.52 4.65
C GLY A 301 -23.64 -35.95 3.50
N ILE A 302 -22.47 -36.53 3.79
CA ILE A 302 -21.58 -37.10 2.76
C ILE A 302 -21.87 -38.60 2.59
N THR A 303 -22.23 -38.99 1.37
CA THR A 303 -22.54 -40.39 1.00
C THR A 303 -21.38 -41.12 0.32
N SER A 304 -20.31 -40.41 -0.06
CA SER A 304 -19.15 -41.01 -0.72
C SER A 304 -18.41 -41.98 0.22
N THR A 305 -18.01 -43.14 -0.29
CA THR A 305 -17.28 -44.18 0.47
C THR A 305 -15.84 -44.37 -0.02
N ASN A 306 -15.39 -43.58 -0.99
CA ASN A 306 -14.11 -43.79 -1.69
C ASN A 306 -12.98 -42.85 -1.23
N GLY A 307 -13.18 -42.11 -0.14
CA GLY A 307 -12.22 -41.13 0.37
C GLY A 307 -11.40 -41.63 1.57
N SER A 308 -10.22 -41.07 1.79
CA SER A 308 -9.34 -41.37 2.93
C SER A 308 -9.97 -41.10 4.31
N LYS A 309 -11.08 -40.37 4.36
CA LYS A 309 -11.85 -40.08 5.58
C LYS A 309 -13.04 -41.02 5.79
N TYR A 310 -13.24 -42.00 4.90
CA TYR A 310 -14.22 -43.06 5.07
C TYR A 310 -13.52 -44.33 5.58
N TYR A 311 -13.64 -44.60 6.87
CA TYR A 311 -13.01 -45.77 7.50
C TYR A 311 -13.77 -46.19 8.77
N THR A 312 -13.41 -47.36 9.29
CA THR A 312 -14.01 -47.93 10.50
C THR A 312 -13.20 -47.56 11.73
N ILE A 313 -13.89 -47.10 12.78
CA ILE A 313 -13.33 -46.93 14.13
C ILE A 313 -13.99 -47.92 15.06
N THR A 314 -13.19 -48.70 15.77
CA THR A 314 -13.66 -49.63 16.81
C THR A 314 -13.57 -48.95 18.17
N SER A 315 -14.65 -48.96 18.94
CA SER A 315 -14.70 -48.41 20.28
C SER A 315 -13.95 -49.30 21.30
N PRO A 316 -13.63 -48.82 22.51
CA PRO A 316 -13.04 -49.64 23.58
C PRO A 316 -13.87 -50.86 23.98
N LYS A 317 -15.18 -50.87 23.66
CA LYS A 317 -16.10 -51.99 23.89
C LYS A 317 -16.27 -52.91 22.67
N GLY A 318 -15.52 -52.67 21.60
CA GLY A 318 -15.57 -53.48 20.37
C GLY A 318 -16.67 -53.10 19.37
N ILE A 319 -17.36 -51.96 19.58
CA ILE A 319 -18.42 -51.52 18.65
C ILE A 319 -17.78 -50.79 17.46
N GLU A 320 -18.14 -51.20 16.25
CA GLU A 320 -17.58 -50.63 15.02
C GLU A 320 -18.45 -49.51 14.44
N TYR A 321 -17.79 -48.42 14.05
CA TYR A 321 -18.40 -47.27 13.41
C TYR A 321 -17.73 -47.01 12.06
N THR A 322 -18.40 -47.34 10.96
CA THR A 322 -17.95 -47.02 9.60
C THR A 322 -18.67 -45.77 9.10
N ARG A 323 -17.95 -44.66 8.94
CA ARG A 323 -18.52 -43.35 8.60
C ARG A 323 -17.55 -42.50 7.80
N ASN A 324 -18.06 -41.39 7.27
CA ASN A 324 -17.23 -40.27 6.83
C ASN A 324 -16.86 -39.41 8.05
N TRP A 325 -15.56 -39.29 8.30
CA TRP A 325 -15.00 -38.55 9.43
C TRP A 325 -14.45 -37.19 9.00
N THR A 326 -14.28 -36.28 9.97
CA THR A 326 -13.64 -34.98 9.74
C THR A 326 -12.13 -35.12 9.63
N VAL A 327 -11.56 -36.17 10.21
CA VAL A 327 -10.14 -36.51 10.28
C VAL A 327 -9.87 -37.83 9.54
N SER A 328 -8.68 -37.95 8.94
CA SER A 328 -8.13 -39.19 8.38
C SER A 328 -7.86 -40.23 9.48
N LYS A 329 -7.53 -41.45 9.09
CA LYS A 329 -7.24 -42.54 10.03
C LYS A 329 -5.96 -42.23 10.83
N GLU A 330 -4.96 -41.68 10.16
CA GLU A 330 -3.68 -41.28 10.74
C GLU A 330 -3.88 -40.16 11.78
N GLU A 331 -4.58 -39.08 11.41
CA GLU A 331 -4.93 -37.99 12.32
C GLU A 331 -5.73 -38.51 13.54
N PHE A 332 -6.67 -39.44 13.33
CA PHE A 332 -7.43 -40.03 14.43
C PHE A 332 -6.55 -40.82 15.40
N ASP A 333 -5.61 -41.60 14.89
CA ASP A 333 -4.70 -42.39 15.72
C ASP A 333 -3.74 -41.48 16.52
N GLU A 334 -3.34 -40.34 15.97
CA GLU A 334 -2.60 -39.29 16.71
C GLU A 334 -3.46 -38.68 17.83
N LEU A 335 -4.71 -38.32 17.54
CA LEU A 335 -5.64 -37.77 18.53
C LEU A 335 -5.95 -38.77 19.67
N ILE A 336 -6.00 -40.07 19.37
CA ILE A 336 -6.12 -41.12 20.38
C ILE A 336 -4.89 -41.14 21.28
N LYS A 337 -3.68 -41.11 20.69
CA LYS A 337 -2.41 -41.09 21.47
C LYS A 337 -2.30 -39.85 22.35
N ASP A 338 -2.79 -38.72 21.88
CA ASP A 338 -2.85 -37.45 22.63
C ASP A 338 -4.07 -37.38 23.59
N ASN A 339 -4.79 -38.48 23.82
CA ASN A 339 -5.95 -38.51 24.72
C ASN A 339 -7.04 -37.45 24.38
N ARG A 340 -7.17 -37.08 23.10
CA ARG A 340 -8.15 -36.09 22.61
C ARG A 340 -9.45 -36.71 22.13
N ILE A 341 -9.52 -38.04 22.05
CA ILE A 341 -10.75 -38.73 21.68
C ILE A 341 -11.48 -39.20 22.94
N PHE A 342 -12.76 -38.87 23.01
CA PHE A 342 -13.68 -39.30 24.05
C PHE A 342 -14.75 -40.21 23.45
N PHE A 343 -14.98 -41.37 24.08
CA PHE A 343 -16.06 -42.30 23.71
C PHE A 343 -17.23 -42.16 24.70
N PRO A 344 -18.36 -41.52 24.31
CA PRO A 344 -19.52 -41.36 25.19
C PRO A 344 -20.16 -42.70 25.54
N LYS A 345 -21.12 -42.70 26.48
CA LYS A 345 -21.83 -43.91 26.92
C LYS A 345 -20.87 -45.03 27.39
N ASN A 346 -19.94 -44.70 28.29
CA ASN A 346 -18.99 -45.66 28.88
C ASN A 346 -18.18 -46.48 27.85
N GLY A 347 -17.75 -45.83 26.76
CA GLY A 347 -16.94 -46.48 25.72
C GLY A 347 -17.75 -47.13 24.59
N GLU A 348 -19.08 -47.05 24.62
CA GLU A 348 -19.92 -47.63 23.58
C GLU A 348 -20.21 -46.66 22.44
N GLY A 349 -20.32 -45.35 22.72
CA GLY A 349 -20.80 -44.37 21.76
C GLY A 349 -19.81 -44.00 20.66
N VAL A 350 -20.31 -43.28 19.65
CA VAL A 350 -19.52 -42.76 18.53
C VAL A 350 -18.40 -41.87 19.06
N PRO A 351 -17.12 -42.05 18.64
CA PRO A 351 -16.01 -41.22 19.09
C PRO A 351 -16.26 -39.73 18.85
N ARG A 352 -15.83 -38.91 19.80
CA ARG A 352 -15.93 -37.45 19.80
C ARG A 352 -14.55 -36.85 20.06
N LEU A 353 -14.33 -35.62 19.60
CA LEU A 353 -13.12 -34.87 19.90
C LEU A 353 -13.33 -34.05 21.18
N LYS A 354 -12.38 -34.07 22.11
CA LYS A 354 -12.32 -33.11 23.21
C LYS A 354 -11.87 -31.76 22.66
N ILE A 355 -12.73 -30.75 22.77
CA ILE A 355 -12.41 -29.36 22.43
C ILE A 355 -12.17 -28.65 23.75
N PHE A 356 -10.94 -28.26 24.04
CA PHE A 356 -10.59 -27.62 25.31
C PHE A 356 -10.96 -26.14 25.30
N GLN A 357 -11.42 -25.63 26.45
CA GLN A 357 -11.87 -24.24 26.61
C GLN A 357 -10.73 -23.24 26.40
N ASN A 358 -9.57 -23.56 26.97
CA ASN A 358 -8.40 -22.68 27.04
C ASN A 358 -7.37 -22.99 25.96
N GLU A 359 -7.80 -23.55 24.82
CA GLU A 359 -6.93 -23.87 23.71
C GLU A 359 -7.17 -22.95 22.51
N GLU A 360 -6.09 -22.52 21.87
CA GLU A 360 -6.17 -21.76 20.63
C GLU A 360 -6.79 -22.59 19.53
N SER A 361 -7.68 -21.97 18.78
CA SER A 361 -8.28 -22.56 17.58
C SER A 361 -8.04 -21.66 16.38
N TYR A 362 -7.94 -22.26 15.20
CA TYR A 362 -7.87 -21.52 13.96
C TYR A 362 -9.28 -21.20 13.46
N SER A 363 -9.53 -19.92 13.22
CA SER A 363 -10.80 -19.41 12.72
C SER A 363 -10.64 -18.68 11.39
N ILE A 364 -11.74 -18.67 10.64
CA ILE A 364 -11.88 -17.90 9.40
C ILE A 364 -12.48 -16.54 9.79
N GLN A 365 -12.05 -15.48 9.11
CA GLN A 365 -12.50 -14.13 9.41
C GLN A 365 -14.02 -13.97 9.21
N SER A 366 -14.70 -13.50 10.26
CA SER A 366 -16.09 -13.06 10.19
C SER A 366 -16.18 -11.72 9.47
N SER A 367 -17.25 -11.47 8.71
CA SER A 367 -17.53 -10.15 8.13
C SER A 367 -17.84 -9.08 9.19
N ILE A 368 -18.08 -9.48 10.44
CA ILE A 368 -18.15 -8.58 11.60
C ILE A 368 -16.87 -8.79 12.42
N LEU A 369 -15.96 -7.82 12.34
CA LEU A 369 -14.70 -7.80 13.07
C LEU A 369 -14.97 -7.36 14.51
N SER A 370 -14.94 -8.31 15.45
CA SER A 370 -15.14 -8.05 16.88
C SER A 370 -13.86 -8.34 17.67
N GLY A 371 -13.71 -7.71 18.84
CA GLY A 371 -12.55 -7.92 19.71
C GLY A 371 -11.25 -7.29 19.21
N LEU A 372 -11.29 -6.49 18.14
CA LEU A 372 -10.11 -5.83 17.56
C LEU A 372 -9.84 -4.44 18.16
N LYS A 373 -10.41 -4.18 19.34
CA LYS A 373 -10.23 -2.95 20.10
C LYS A 373 -10.71 -1.70 19.33
N THR A 374 -10.47 -0.50 19.86
CA THR A 374 -10.98 0.76 19.26
C THR A 374 -9.88 1.83 19.16
N SER A 375 -10.23 2.97 18.57
CA SER A 375 -9.34 4.17 18.55
C SER A 375 -8.98 4.65 19.96
N VAL A 376 -9.76 4.31 21.00
CA VAL A 376 -9.39 4.58 22.40
C VAL A 376 -8.14 3.81 22.80
N THR A 377 -8.05 2.52 22.43
CA THR A 377 -6.85 1.71 22.63
C THR A 377 -5.67 2.28 21.86
N GLY A 378 -5.87 2.65 20.58
CA GLY A 378 -4.82 3.27 19.78
C GLY A 378 -4.26 4.52 20.46
N LYS A 379 -5.14 5.35 21.03
CA LYS A 379 -4.74 6.54 21.78
C LYS A 379 -3.97 6.21 23.07
N LYS A 380 -4.41 5.19 23.81
CA LYS A 380 -3.66 4.68 24.97
C LYS A 380 -2.28 4.15 24.58
N GLN A 381 -2.15 3.47 23.43
CA GLN A 381 -0.87 3.01 22.90
C GLN A 381 0.07 4.19 22.59
N ILE A 382 -0.45 5.27 21.98
CA ILE A 382 0.30 6.52 21.79
C ILE A 382 0.77 7.10 23.13
N VAL A 383 -0.15 7.29 24.07
CA VAL A 383 0.20 7.88 25.38
C VAL A 383 1.22 7.02 26.11
N THR A 384 1.14 5.69 26.00
CA THR A 384 2.12 4.78 26.62
C THR A 384 3.51 4.92 25.98
N LEU A 385 3.61 5.11 24.66
CA LEU A 385 4.88 5.26 23.96
C LEU A 385 5.49 6.66 24.13
N PHE A 386 4.66 7.70 24.22
CA PHE A 386 5.11 9.10 24.20
C PHE A 386 5.03 9.79 25.54
N ASN A 387 4.32 9.23 26.51
CA ASN A 387 3.86 9.90 27.73
C ASN A 387 3.08 11.21 27.44
N LYS A 388 2.53 11.33 26.23
CA LYS A 388 1.84 12.52 25.71
C LYS A 388 0.79 12.10 24.67
N ASP A 389 -0.24 12.92 24.56
CA ASP A 389 -1.29 12.78 23.54
C ASP A 389 -0.92 13.60 22.29
N ILE A 390 -0.16 12.99 21.39
CA ILE A 390 0.36 13.66 20.17
C ILE A 390 -0.39 13.28 18.89
N PHE A 391 -1.34 12.34 18.96
CA PHE A 391 -2.14 11.89 17.82
C PHE A 391 -3.59 11.68 18.26
N SER A 392 -4.53 12.30 17.54
CA SER A 392 -5.94 12.32 17.94
C SER A 392 -6.68 11.01 17.67
N PHE A 393 -6.46 10.39 16.50
CA PHE A 393 -7.27 9.26 16.02
C PHE A 393 -6.43 8.07 15.50
N PRO A 394 -5.42 7.58 16.25
CA PRO A 394 -4.66 6.41 15.83
C PRO A 394 -5.54 5.15 15.84
N LYS A 395 -5.45 4.34 14.77
CA LYS A 395 -6.03 2.99 14.75
C LYS A 395 -5.26 2.08 15.73
N PRO A 396 -5.93 1.09 16.35
CA PRO A 396 -5.26 0.12 17.23
C PRO A 396 -4.43 -0.89 16.42
N THR A 397 -3.29 -1.33 16.98
CA THR A 397 -2.44 -2.34 16.30
C THR A 397 -3.15 -3.68 16.10
N PHE A 398 -4.06 -4.06 17.00
CA PHE A 398 -4.85 -5.29 16.93
C PHE A 398 -5.65 -5.45 15.63
N LEU A 399 -6.24 -4.36 15.12
CA LEU A 399 -6.97 -4.37 13.85
C LEU A 399 -6.04 -4.72 12.70
N ILE A 400 -4.87 -4.08 12.65
CA ILE A 400 -3.92 -4.28 11.56
C ILE A 400 -3.24 -5.65 11.66
N GLN A 401 -2.91 -6.10 12.87
CA GLN A 401 -2.41 -7.47 13.12
C GLN A 401 -3.36 -8.51 12.59
N ARG A 402 -4.67 -8.36 12.84
CA ARG A 402 -5.65 -9.30 12.28
C ARG A 402 -5.59 -9.37 10.76
N PHE A 403 -5.51 -8.22 10.08
CA PHE A 403 -5.39 -8.22 8.62
C PHE A 403 -4.08 -8.85 8.15
N LEU A 404 -2.97 -8.57 8.83
CA LEU A 404 -1.69 -9.21 8.53
C LEU A 404 -1.78 -10.75 8.68
N GLU A 405 -2.32 -11.25 9.79
CA GLU A 405 -2.49 -12.69 10.05
C GLU A 405 -3.25 -13.42 8.94
N ILE A 406 -4.31 -12.80 8.42
CA ILE A 406 -5.16 -13.44 7.41
C ILE A 406 -4.72 -13.15 5.97
N ALA A 407 -3.99 -12.06 5.71
CA ALA A 407 -3.62 -11.66 4.36
C ALA A 407 -2.20 -12.04 3.96
N THR A 408 -1.31 -12.40 4.90
CA THR A 408 0.13 -12.54 4.61
C THR A 408 0.66 -13.92 5.00
N CYS A 409 1.83 -14.27 4.45
CA CYS A 409 2.60 -15.44 4.81
C CYS A 409 3.87 -15.02 5.56
N LYS A 410 4.12 -15.63 6.71
CA LYS A 410 5.26 -15.27 7.57
C LYS A 410 6.65 -15.57 6.99
N THR A 411 6.74 -16.28 5.87
CA THR A 411 8.01 -16.70 5.26
C THR A 411 8.21 -16.20 3.82
N GLU A 412 7.31 -15.38 3.28
CA GLU A 412 7.37 -14.93 1.87
C GLU A 412 7.96 -13.52 1.68
N ASP A 413 8.55 -12.92 2.72
CA ASP A 413 9.10 -11.55 2.65
C ASP A 413 8.05 -10.52 2.17
N ASP A 414 6.78 -10.74 2.55
CA ASP A 414 5.63 -9.98 2.07
C ASP A 414 5.75 -8.48 2.36
N TYR A 415 5.54 -7.65 1.33
CA TYR A 415 5.47 -6.20 1.45
C TYR A 415 4.09 -5.73 1.90
N ILE A 416 4.07 -4.91 2.95
CA ILE A 416 2.90 -4.26 3.52
C ILE A 416 3.00 -2.76 3.26
N LEU A 417 2.09 -2.21 2.47
CA LEU A 417 2.09 -0.78 2.13
C LEU A 417 0.96 -0.06 2.87
N ASP A 418 1.28 1.09 3.46
CA ASP A 418 0.30 2.03 3.99
C ASP A 418 0.67 3.44 3.54
N PHE A 419 -0.09 3.96 2.58
CA PHE A 419 0.13 5.28 2.00
C PHE A 419 -0.75 6.39 2.61
N PHE A 420 -1.38 6.09 3.74
CA PHE A 420 -2.02 7.04 4.65
C PHE A 420 -1.54 6.73 6.08
N ALA A 421 -0.22 6.69 6.26
CA ALA A 421 0.39 6.08 7.43
C ALA A 421 -0.09 6.69 8.76
N GLY A 422 -0.39 8.00 8.77
CA GLY A 422 -0.87 8.72 9.93
C GLY A 422 0.11 8.53 11.10
N SER A 423 -0.32 7.84 12.14
CA SER A 423 0.56 7.57 13.28
C SER A 423 1.59 6.46 13.08
N GLY A 424 1.54 5.70 11.97
CA GLY A 424 2.45 4.57 11.75
C GLY A 424 2.03 3.29 12.49
N THR A 425 0.74 3.13 12.79
CA THR A 425 0.18 1.92 13.42
C THR A 425 0.54 0.67 12.62
N THR A 426 0.50 0.74 11.29
CA THR A 426 0.81 -0.39 10.40
C THR A 426 2.24 -0.92 10.60
N ALA A 427 3.24 -0.05 10.64
CA ALA A 427 4.63 -0.46 10.87
C ALA A 427 4.81 -1.10 12.26
N GLN A 428 4.18 -0.52 13.30
CA GLN A 428 4.21 -1.13 14.64
C GLN A 428 3.57 -2.53 14.65
N ALA A 429 2.40 -2.69 14.02
CA ALA A 429 1.72 -3.98 13.92
C ALA A 429 2.55 -5.04 13.18
N VAL A 430 3.23 -4.65 12.09
CA VAL A 430 4.15 -5.53 11.35
C VAL A 430 5.30 -5.99 12.24
N MET A 431 5.98 -5.07 12.93
CA MET A 431 7.09 -5.41 13.83
C MET A 431 6.62 -6.33 14.97
N GLU A 432 5.50 -6.01 15.63
CA GLU A 432 4.94 -6.82 16.70
C GLU A 432 4.59 -8.24 16.22
N LEU A 433 3.95 -8.37 15.04
CA LEU A 433 3.57 -9.68 14.53
C LEU A 433 4.78 -10.52 14.10
N ASN A 434 5.77 -9.92 13.44
CA ASN A 434 7.01 -10.62 13.08
C ASN A 434 7.73 -11.17 14.32
N VAL A 435 7.72 -10.43 15.45
CA VAL A 435 8.27 -10.93 16.72
C VAL A 435 7.47 -12.12 17.27
N GLN A 436 6.15 -12.07 17.15
CA GLN A 436 5.24 -13.10 17.67
C GLN A 436 5.35 -14.40 16.89
N ASP A 437 5.39 -14.35 15.56
CA ASP A 437 5.34 -15.53 14.69
C ASP A 437 6.68 -15.89 14.01
N ASN A 438 7.75 -15.15 14.35
CA ASN A 438 9.07 -15.18 13.71
C ASN A 438 8.98 -14.95 12.19
N GLY A 439 8.13 -14.01 11.78
CA GLY A 439 7.92 -13.63 10.39
C GLY A 439 8.94 -12.63 9.85
N ASN A 440 8.93 -12.47 8.53
CA ASN A 440 9.83 -11.58 7.77
C ASN A 440 9.10 -10.51 6.94
N ARG A 441 7.91 -10.09 7.38
CA ARG A 441 7.11 -9.07 6.67
C ARG A 441 7.85 -7.73 6.66
N LYS A 442 7.75 -7.00 5.55
CA LYS A 442 8.40 -5.70 5.35
C LYS A 442 7.33 -4.62 5.26
N PHE A 443 7.57 -3.43 5.81
CA PHE A 443 6.63 -2.32 5.65
C PHE A 443 7.16 -1.21 4.74
N ILE A 444 6.24 -0.58 4.00
CA ILE A 444 6.45 0.66 3.27
C ILE A 444 5.38 1.65 3.76
N LEU A 445 5.79 2.71 4.43
CA LEU A 445 4.88 3.79 4.83
C LEU A 445 5.03 4.99 3.90
N VAL A 446 3.92 5.67 3.60
CA VAL A 446 3.93 7.01 3.01
C VAL A 446 3.13 7.96 3.89
N GLN A 447 3.75 9.08 4.25
CA GLN A 447 3.12 10.13 5.03
C GLN A 447 3.44 11.51 4.43
N LEU A 448 2.40 12.31 4.20
CA LEU A 448 2.55 13.69 3.79
C LEU A 448 3.21 14.52 4.90
N ASP A 449 4.13 15.42 4.50
CA ASP A 449 4.73 16.45 5.35
C ASP A 449 3.73 17.59 5.61
N GLU A 450 2.54 17.25 6.08
CA GLU A 450 1.53 18.22 6.45
C GLU A 450 1.96 18.96 7.71
N SER A 451 1.97 20.29 7.64
CA SER A 451 2.30 21.16 8.78
C SER A 451 1.36 20.94 9.95
N ILE A 452 1.92 20.74 11.15
CA ILE A 452 1.13 20.67 12.38
C ILE A 452 0.72 22.10 12.76
N ASP A 453 -0.59 22.34 12.86
CA ASP A 453 -1.15 23.62 13.30
C ASP A 453 -0.98 23.76 14.83
N GLU A 454 -0.20 24.75 15.27
CA GLU A 454 0.07 25.04 16.68
C GLU A 454 -1.22 25.23 17.49
N LYS A 455 -2.26 25.84 16.90
CA LYS A 455 -3.51 26.14 17.61
C LYS A 455 -4.39 24.91 17.77
N LYS A 456 -4.39 24.01 16.77
CA LYS A 456 -5.21 22.79 16.78
C LYS A 456 -4.54 21.63 17.50
N SER A 457 -3.22 21.55 17.46
CA SER A 457 -2.45 20.38 17.92
C SER A 457 -1.19 20.81 18.68
N LYS A 458 -1.35 21.71 19.67
CA LYS A 458 -0.26 22.29 20.45
C LYS A 458 0.70 21.25 21.05
N VAL A 459 0.18 20.16 21.62
CA VAL A 459 1.01 19.12 22.26
C VAL A 459 1.96 18.47 21.27
N ALA A 460 1.48 18.15 20.07
CA ALA A 460 2.30 17.59 18.99
C ALA A 460 3.28 18.63 18.43
N TYR A 461 2.82 19.87 18.24
CA TYR A 461 3.66 20.97 17.76
C TYR A 461 4.85 21.23 18.69
N ASP A 462 4.58 21.39 19.99
CA ASP A 462 5.59 21.64 21.02
C ASP A 462 6.53 20.43 21.14
N PHE A 463 6.02 19.20 21.02
CA PHE A 463 6.85 17.99 21.01
C PHE A 463 7.83 17.98 19.84
N CYS A 464 7.36 18.24 18.61
CA CYS A 464 8.23 18.32 17.44
C CYS A 464 9.31 19.40 17.59
N LYS A 465 8.93 20.59 18.10
CA LYS A 465 9.86 21.70 18.31
C LYS A 465 10.92 21.39 19.37
N ASN A 466 10.48 20.90 20.52
CA ASN A 466 11.32 20.85 21.72
C ASN A 466 12.07 19.52 21.88
N GLU A 467 11.48 18.40 21.44
CA GLU A 467 12.08 17.08 21.60
C GLU A 467 12.68 16.56 20.29
N LEU A 468 12.04 16.81 19.14
CA LEU A 468 12.56 16.39 17.84
C LEU A 468 13.43 17.44 17.14
N ASN A 469 13.53 18.66 17.71
CA ASN A 469 14.23 19.79 17.11
C ASN A 469 13.76 20.12 15.68
N SER A 470 12.50 19.82 15.36
CA SER A 470 11.93 20.05 14.04
C SER A 470 11.77 21.55 13.80
N LYS A 471 12.43 22.07 12.77
CA LYS A 471 12.31 23.48 12.37
C LYS A 471 10.89 23.81 11.92
N ASN A 472 10.26 22.90 11.18
CA ASN A 472 8.90 23.02 10.68
C ASN A 472 8.15 21.73 11.06
N PRO A 473 7.44 21.72 12.22
CA PRO A 473 6.71 20.55 12.68
C PRO A 473 5.73 20.02 11.64
N VAL A 474 5.91 18.77 11.24
CA VAL A 474 5.04 18.08 10.28
C VAL A 474 4.58 16.73 10.82
N ILE A 475 3.45 16.21 10.31
CA ILE A 475 2.89 14.93 10.77
C ILE A 475 3.91 13.79 10.61
N SER A 476 4.67 13.75 9.52
CA SER A 476 5.68 12.71 9.30
C SER A 476 6.77 12.66 10.39
N ASP A 477 7.08 13.77 11.07
CA ASP A 477 8.05 13.79 12.17
C ASP A 477 7.59 12.87 13.32
N ILE A 478 6.32 13.00 13.72
CA ILE A 478 5.73 12.18 14.79
C ILE A 478 5.39 10.76 14.33
N THR A 479 5.12 10.54 13.03
CA THR A 479 5.01 9.20 12.44
C THR A 479 6.32 8.43 12.58
N ILE A 480 7.42 9.01 12.12
CA ILE A 480 8.76 8.39 12.17
C ILE A 480 9.17 8.12 13.62
N GLU A 481 8.96 9.10 14.51
CA GLU A 481 9.30 8.93 15.92
C GLU A 481 8.45 7.83 16.57
N ARG A 482 7.18 7.64 16.19
CA ARG A 482 6.37 6.52 16.69
C ARG A 482 6.98 5.19 16.29
N VAL A 483 7.30 5.02 15.00
CA VAL A 483 7.88 3.77 14.49
C VAL A 483 9.20 3.48 15.22
N LYS A 484 10.04 4.50 15.40
CA LYS A 484 11.29 4.38 16.15
C LYS A 484 11.08 3.93 17.60
N ARG A 485 10.19 4.58 18.36
CA ARG A 485 9.91 4.22 19.77
C ARG A 485 9.28 2.83 19.90
N ALA A 486 8.40 2.47 18.97
CA ALA A 486 7.81 1.14 18.92
C ALA A 486 8.88 0.06 18.71
N GLY A 487 9.76 0.24 17.72
CA GLY A 487 10.89 -0.66 17.47
C GLY A 487 11.83 -0.76 18.67
N GLU A 488 12.18 0.36 19.31
CA GLU A 488 13.03 0.38 20.51
C GLU A 488 12.40 -0.36 21.71
N LYS A 489 11.09 -0.23 21.90
CA LYS A 489 10.35 -0.98 22.92
C LYS A 489 10.39 -2.48 22.63
N ILE A 490 10.07 -2.88 21.40
CA ILE A 490 10.06 -4.29 20.96
C ILE A 490 11.46 -4.91 21.12
N ALA A 491 12.50 -4.19 20.70
CA ALA A 491 13.89 -4.63 20.84
C ALA A 491 14.27 -4.88 22.31
N LYS A 492 13.85 -3.99 23.22
CA LYS A 492 14.11 -4.13 24.66
C LYS A 492 13.40 -5.34 25.26
N GLU A 493 12.18 -5.62 24.81
CA GLU A 493 11.35 -6.73 25.30
C GLU A 493 11.78 -8.10 24.70
N ASN A 494 12.57 -8.10 23.62
CA ASN A 494 12.96 -9.30 22.86
C ASN A 494 14.46 -9.29 22.49
N ALA A 495 15.33 -8.95 23.44
CA ALA A 495 16.76 -8.75 23.21
C ALA A 495 17.52 -10.01 22.73
N ASP A 496 16.92 -11.19 22.87
CA ASP A 496 17.43 -12.49 22.44
C ASP A 496 17.12 -12.81 20.96
N LYS A 497 16.26 -12.03 20.30
CA LYS A 497 15.85 -12.26 18.91
C LYS A 497 16.59 -11.36 17.93
N ASN A 498 16.96 -11.92 16.78
CA ASN A 498 17.44 -11.14 15.64
C ASN A 498 16.24 -10.63 14.83
N LEU A 499 15.96 -9.33 14.91
CA LEU A 499 14.75 -8.72 14.37
C LEU A 499 15.10 -7.51 13.49
N ASP A 500 14.48 -7.42 12.31
CA ASP A 500 14.50 -6.18 11.52
C ASP A 500 13.47 -5.19 12.08
N LEU A 501 13.95 -4.29 12.94
CA LEU A 501 13.19 -3.18 13.54
C LEU A 501 13.68 -1.81 13.02
N GLY A 502 14.59 -1.83 12.04
CA GLY A 502 15.07 -0.63 11.37
C GLY A 502 14.09 -0.12 10.34
N PHE A 503 14.46 1.00 9.70
CA PHE A 503 13.82 1.51 8.50
C PHE A 503 14.69 2.58 7.84
N LYS A 504 14.55 2.72 6.52
CA LYS A 504 15.13 3.82 5.72
C LYS A 504 14.08 4.89 5.47
N VAL A 505 14.41 6.15 5.71
CA VAL A 505 13.54 7.30 5.43
C VAL A 505 13.97 7.99 4.14
N PHE A 506 12.98 8.27 3.29
CA PHE A 506 13.14 8.96 2.03
C PHE A 506 12.19 10.15 1.93
N SER A 507 12.52 11.11 1.08
CA SER A 507 11.58 12.12 0.56
C SER A 507 11.64 12.16 -0.95
N MET A 508 10.86 13.04 -1.56
CA MET A 508 10.84 13.24 -3.01
C MET A 508 11.27 14.65 -3.39
N VAL A 509 11.99 14.78 -4.50
CA VAL A 509 12.36 16.06 -5.15
C VAL A 509 11.97 16.02 -6.63
N GLU A 510 11.84 17.18 -7.29
CA GLU A 510 11.56 17.20 -8.73
C GLU A 510 12.76 16.65 -9.53
N LYS A 511 12.48 15.84 -10.56
CA LYS A 511 13.45 15.40 -11.56
C LYS A 511 14.05 16.60 -12.31
N PRO A 512 15.29 16.50 -12.82
CA PRO A 512 15.83 17.48 -13.76
C PRO A 512 14.89 17.69 -14.96
N GLU A 513 14.78 18.93 -15.44
CA GLU A 513 13.93 19.30 -16.56
C GLU A 513 14.74 20.03 -17.64
N LEU A 514 14.59 19.61 -18.90
CA LEU A 514 15.09 20.36 -20.04
C LEU A 514 14.05 21.40 -20.46
N VAL A 515 14.41 22.67 -20.35
CA VAL A 515 13.56 23.80 -20.73
C VAL A 515 14.18 24.52 -21.91
N CYS A 516 13.38 24.78 -22.93
CA CYS A 516 13.75 25.62 -24.05
C CYS A 516 13.40 27.07 -23.69
N ASP A 517 14.36 27.98 -23.80
CA ASP A 517 14.08 29.41 -23.66
C ASP A 517 13.50 30.02 -24.94
N ASP A 518 13.05 31.28 -24.84
CA ASP A 518 12.44 32.03 -25.94
C ASP A 518 13.38 32.21 -27.15
N ASN A 519 14.69 32.01 -26.97
CA ASN A 519 15.71 32.05 -28.02
C ASN A 519 16.01 30.67 -28.61
N GLU A 520 15.14 29.69 -28.39
CA GLU A 520 15.31 28.28 -28.78
C GLU A 520 16.55 27.59 -28.17
N SER A 521 17.12 28.12 -27.08
CA SER A 521 18.26 27.49 -26.41
C SER A 521 17.80 26.50 -25.34
N LEU A 522 18.43 25.32 -25.31
CA LEU A 522 18.10 24.25 -24.39
C LEU A 522 18.88 24.41 -23.07
N ASN A 523 18.17 24.51 -21.95
CA ASN A 523 18.74 24.64 -20.62
C ASN A 523 18.29 23.47 -19.73
N LEU A 524 19.23 22.88 -18.97
CA LEU A 524 18.92 21.87 -17.96
C LEU A 524 18.70 22.54 -16.60
N ILE A 525 17.51 22.38 -16.04
CA ILE A 525 17.15 22.87 -14.71
C ILE A 525 17.25 21.72 -13.72
N ASN A 526 18.18 21.86 -12.77
CA ASN A 526 18.30 20.94 -11.64
C ASN A 526 17.58 21.51 -10.42
N HIS A 527 16.54 20.82 -9.95
CA HIS A 527 15.70 21.28 -8.85
C HIS A 527 16.26 20.93 -7.47
N ALA A 528 17.13 19.93 -7.39
CA ALA A 528 17.75 19.51 -6.15
C ALA A 528 19.18 19.00 -6.38
N LYS A 529 20.01 19.12 -5.35
CA LYS A 529 21.34 18.49 -5.32
C LYS A 529 21.22 17.14 -4.63
N LEU A 530 21.40 16.07 -5.39
CA LEU A 530 21.50 14.70 -4.90
C LEU A 530 22.97 14.33 -4.66
N SER A 531 23.21 13.55 -3.61
CA SER A 531 24.48 12.87 -3.36
C SER A 531 24.72 11.76 -4.39
N PRO A 532 25.97 11.29 -4.58
CA PRO A 532 26.26 10.20 -5.49
C PRO A 532 25.47 8.92 -5.19
N TYR A 533 25.28 8.60 -3.91
CA TYR A 533 24.46 7.46 -3.50
C TYR A 533 22.99 7.62 -3.90
N GLU A 534 22.41 8.81 -3.73
CA GLU A 534 21.02 9.08 -4.12
C GLU A 534 20.84 9.04 -5.64
N LYS A 535 21.82 9.51 -6.42
CA LYS A 535 21.80 9.34 -7.88
C LYS A 535 21.81 7.87 -8.27
N ALA A 536 22.69 7.06 -7.66
CA ALA A 536 22.73 5.62 -7.90
C ALA A 536 21.42 4.93 -7.48
N LEU A 537 20.82 5.33 -6.36
CA LEU A 537 19.53 4.83 -5.91
C LEU A 537 18.41 5.13 -6.92
N ASN A 538 18.36 6.34 -7.48
CA ASN A 538 17.37 6.68 -8.50
C ASN A 538 17.59 5.90 -9.81
N LEU A 539 18.85 5.70 -10.23
CA LEU A 539 19.16 4.82 -11.36
C LEU A 539 18.73 3.37 -11.10
N ALA A 540 18.95 2.86 -9.88
CA ALA A 540 18.51 1.52 -9.50
C ALA A 540 16.99 1.38 -9.53
N LEU A 541 16.24 2.41 -9.11
CA LEU A 541 14.78 2.44 -9.25
C LEU A 541 14.35 2.44 -10.72
N GLN A 542 15.07 3.15 -11.61
CA GLN A 542 14.82 3.10 -13.04
C GLN A 542 15.06 1.70 -13.64
N ASP A 543 16.04 0.98 -13.09
CA ASP A 543 16.33 -0.44 -13.35
C ASP A 543 15.42 -1.41 -12.56
N CYS A 544 14.25 -0.96 -12.13
CA CYS A 544 13.24 -1.73 -11.41
C CYS A 544 13.70 -2.41 -10.10
N LYS A 545 14.81 -1.96 -9.51
CA LYS A 545 15.25 -2.40 -8.18
C LYS A 545 14.39 -1.76 -7.09
N THR A 546 14.09 -2.51 -6.05
CA THR A 546 13.30 -2.02 -4.91
C THR A 546 14.18 -1.23 -3.94
N LEU A 547 13.58 -0.39 -3.11
CA LEU A 547 14.29 0.47 -2.16
C LEU A 547 14.97 -0.30 -1.02
N ASP A 548 14.56 -1.55 -0.81
CA ASP A 548 15.15 -2.47 0.17
C ASP A 548 16.28 -3.35 -0.40
N ASN A 549 16.54 -3.26 -1.71
CA ASN A 549 17.74 -3.87 -2.29
C ASN A 549 19.02 -3.21 -1.74
N ASP A 550 20.07 -4.01 -1.59
CA ASP A 550 21.35 -3.53 -1.06
C ASP A 550 22.21 -2.97 -2.19
N ILE A 551 22.43 -1.65 -2.14
CA ILE A 551 23.32 -0.95 -3.07
C ILE A 551 24.74 -0.94 -2.50
N LYS A 552 25.63 -1.72 -3.12
CA LYS A 552 27.03 -1.85 -2.73
C LYS A 552 27.87 -0.75 -3.37
N ILE A 553 28.79 -0.19 -2.58
CA ILE A 553 29.79 0.74 -3.08
C ILE A 553 30.92 -0.08 -3.69
N ILE A 554 31.16 0.09 -4.99
CA ILE A 554 32.28 -0.55 -5.70
C ILE A 554 33.45 0.41 -5.78
N LEU A 555 33.19 1.61 -6.31
CA LEU A 555 34.11 2.74 -6.27
C LEU A 555 33.37 3.91 -5.63
N LYS A 556 33.88 4.38 -4.49
CA LYS A 556 33.24 5.42 -3.70
C LYS A 556 32.96 6.66 -4.56
N ASP A 557 31.71 7.14 -4.49
CA ASP A 557 31.21 8.29 -5.25
C ASP A 557 31.23 8.14 -6.79
N LYS A 558 31.55 6.95 -7.32
CA LYS A 558 31.69 6.70 -8.78
C LYS A 558 30.83 5.54 -9.28
N ILE A 559 31.00 4.34 -8.70
CA ILE A 559 30.31 3.12 -9.14
C ILE A 559 29.64 2.45 -7.96
N TYR A 560 28.37 2.17 -8.15
CA TYR A 560 27.55 1.40 -7.23
C TYR A 560 27.04 0.14 -7.92
N GLN A 561 26.75 -0.91 -7.17
CA GLN A 561 26.21 -2.16 -7.70
C GLN A 561 24.94 -2.54 -6.94
N CYS A 562 23.92 -2.96 -7.68
CA CYS A 562 22.79 -3.69 -7.14
C CYS A 562 22.56 -4.92 -8.02
N GLU A 563 22.57 -6.10 -7.42
CA GLU A 563 22.45 -7.37 -8.16
C GLU A 563 23.44 -7.43 -9.35
N GLN A 564 22.94 -7.62 -10.57
CA GLN A 564 23.73 -7.73 -11.81
C GLN A 564 23.81 -6.40 -12.60
N SER A 565 23.67 -5.26 -11.92
CA SER A 565 23.72 -3.93 -12.53
C SER A 565 24.72 -3.03 -11.82
N PHE A 566 25.49 -2.28 -12.61
CA PHE A 566 26.34 -1.18 -12.15
C PHE A 566 25.67 0.17 -12.46
N TYR A 567 25.72 1.10 -11.51
CA TYR A 567 25.25 2.48 -11.65
C TYR A 567 26.44 3.41 -11.56
N VAL A 568 26.73 4.12 -12.65
CA VAL A 568 27.92 4.96 -12.78
C VAL A 568 27.50 6.43 -12.67
N ILE A 569 28.13 7.13 -11.73
CA ILE A 569 27.77 8.49 -11.32
C ILE A 569 28.83 9.51 -11.74
N ASN A 570 30.09 9.11 -11.74
CA ASN A 570 31.22 9.94 -12.12
C ASN A 570 32.16 9.11 -13.00
N PHE A 571 32.83 9.76 -13.96
CA PHE A 571 33.68 9.11 -14.94
C PHE A 571 35.14 9.56 -14.82
N ASP A 572 36.04 8.58 -14.81
CA ASP A 572 37.48 8.75 -14.95
C ASP A 572 38.14 7.47 -15.47
N ASP A 573 39.47 7.48 -15.61
CA ASP A 573 40.24 6.34 -16.10
C ASP A 573 40.09 5.08 -15.23
N GLU A 574 39.88 5.23 -13.92
CA GLU A 574 39.67 4.11 -13.01
C GLU A 574 38.33 3.41 -13.30
N VAL A 575 37.27 4.20 -13.51
CA VAL A 575 35.94 3.70 -13.89
C VAL A 575 35.98 2.99 -15.24
N LEU A 576 36.63 3.57 -16.24
CA LEU A 576 36.76 2.96 -17.57
C LEU A 576 37.52 1.62 -17.51
N ASN A 577 38.60 1.55 -16.75
CA ASN A 577 39.37 0.32 -16.59
C ASN A 577 38.61 -0.75 -15.80
N PHE A 578 37.84 -0.35 -14.78
CA PHE A 578 36.97 -1.28 -14.06
C PHE A 578 35.94 -1.90 -15.02
N LEU A 579 35.20 -1.06 -15.76
CA LEU A 579 34.11 -1.52 -16.63
C LEU A 579 34.61 -2.40 -17.79
N LYS A 580 35.81 -2.16 -18.33
CA LYS A 580 36.42 -3.04 -19.36
C LYS A 580 36.62 -4.49 -18.91
N ASN A 581 36.73 -4.72 -17.60
CA ASN A 581 36.91 -6.06 -17.02
C ASN A 581 35.59 -6.71 -16.59
N THR A 582 34.44 -6.10 -16.90
CA THR A 582 33.11 -6.65 -16.60
C THR A 582 32.53 -7.32 -17.85
N HIS A 583 31.64 -8.31 -17.68
CA HIS A 583 31.22 -9.19 -18.78
C HIS A 583 29.71 -9.30 -18.96
N ASP A 584 28.96 -9.58 -17.90
CA ASP A 584 27.51 -9.86 -18.01
C ASP A 584 26.61 -8.78 -17.40
N GLU A 585 27.15 -7.87 -16.62
CA GLU A 585 26.40 -6.83 -15.90
C GLU A 585 25.90 -5.69 -16.79
N ASN A 586 24.67 -5.23 -16.57
CA ASN A 586 24.19 -3.99 -17.19
C ASN A 586 24.87 -2.78 -16.54
N VAL A 587 25.11 -1.73 -17.31
CA VAL A 587 25.75 -0.49 -16.84
C VAL A 587 24.81 0.67 -17.13
N TYR A 588 24.32 1.31 -16.07
CA TYR A 588 23.37 2.40 -16.13
C TYR A 588 24.06 3.74 -15.89
N ILE A 589 23.72 4.72 -16.73
CA ILE A 589 24.16 6.11 -16.60
C ILE A 589 22.95 7.05 -16.68
N ASN A 590 23.02 8.18 -15.96
CA ASN A 590 21.99 9.20 -16.01
C ASN A 590 22.22 10.11 -17.23
N GLY A 591 21.24 10.19 -18.13
CA GLY A 591 21.29 11.01 -19.33
C GLY A 591 21.21 12.52 -19.06
N PHE A 592 20.88 12.95 -17.84
CA PHE A 592 20.93 14.35 -17.41
C PHE A 592 22.25 14.76 -16.77
N ASP A 593 23.15 13.82 -16.48
CA ASP A 593 24.46 14.13 -15.91
C ASP A 593 25.46 14.47 -17.02
N ASP A 594 26.37 15.42 -16.74
CA ASP A 594 27.43 15.81 -17.67
C ASP A 594 28.40 14.63 -17.88
N ILE A 595 28.57 14.23 -19.15
CA ILE A 595 29.56 13.23 -19.57
C ILE A 595 30.33 13.75 -20.78
N ASP A 596 31.65 13.58 -20.76
CA ASP A 596 32.48 13.90 -21.92
C ASP A 596 32.18 12.95 -23.09
N LEU A 597 32.12 13.49 -24.31
CA LEU A 597 31.75 12.72 -25.50
C LEU A 597 32.75 11.59 -25.79
N GLU A 598 34.05 11.80 -25.57
CA GLU A 598 35.07 10.77 -25.77
C GLU A 598 34.89 9.62 -24.77
N ILE A 599 34.59 9.95 -23.51
CA ILE A 599 34.28 8.95 -22.47
C ILE A 599 33.04 8.14 -22.88
N TYR A 600 31.96 8.80 -23.31
CA TYR A 600 30.74 8.13 -23.74
C TYR A 600 31.00 7.17 -24.92
N LEU A 601 31.68 7.63 -25.98
CA LEU A 601 32.00 6.81 -27.14
C LEU A 601 32.89 5.62 -26.78
N ASN A 602 33.83 5.81 -25.84
CA ASN A 602 34.65 4.73 -25.32
C ASN A 602 33.78 3.68 -24.61
N LEU A 603 32.88 4.09 -23.71
CA LEU A 603 31.95 3.18 -23.03
C LEU A 603 31.08 2.41 -24.02
N GLU A 604 30.49 3.09 -24.99
CA GLU A 604 29.64 2.50 -26.02
C GLU A 604 30.39 1.41 -26.82
N SER A 605 31.68 1.64 -27.13
CA SER A 605 32.48 0.72 -27.95
C SER A 605 32.62 -0.68 -27.36
N PHE A 606 32.74 -0.80 -26.02
CA PHE A 606 32.99 -2.08 -25.35
C PHE A 606 31.79 -2.60 -24.55
N LEU A 607 30.90 -1.72 -24.05
CA LEU A 607 29.68 -2.15 -23.34
C LEU A 607 28.53 -2.48 -24.30
N LYS A 608 28.43 -1.77 -25.43
CA LYS A 608 27.37 -1.97 -26.43
C LYS A 608 25.98 -2.02 -25.78
N GLU A 609 25.23 -3.10 -25.99
CA GLU A 609 23.87 -3.30 -25.46
C GLU A 609 23.78 -3.31 -23.93
N ARG A 610 24.90 -3.51 -23.21
CA ARG A 610 24.94 -3.43 -21.75
C ARG A 610 24.86 -2.00 -21.23
N LEU A 611 25.22 -1.00 -22.03
CA LEU A 611 25.13 0.40 -21.63
C LEU A 611 23.67 0.87 -21.74
N LYS A 612 23.12 1.32 -20.63
CA LYS A 612 21.74 1.82 -20.51
C LYS A 612 21.77 3.29 -20.09
N VAL A 613 21.32 4.17 -20.97
CA VAL A 613 21.13 5.59 -20.67
C VAL A 613 19.68 5.79 -20.25
N VAL A 614 19.45 6.35 -19.06
CA VAL A 614 18.11 6.59 -18.52
C VAL A 614 17.91 8.06 -18.17
N TYR A 615 16.66 8.52 -18.29
CA TYR A 615 16.23 9.91 -18.07
C TYR A 615 15.09 9.93 -17.04
#